data_AF-A0A1Y4QM07-F1
#
_entry.id   AF-A0A1Y4QM07-F1
#
_cell.length_a   1.000
_cell.length_b   1.000
_cell.length_c   1.000
_cell.angle_alpha   90.00
_cell.angle_beta   90.00
_cell.angle_gamma   90.00
#
_symmetry.space_group_name_H-M   'P 1'
#
loop_
_entity.id
_entity.type
_entity.pdbx_description
1 polymer ?
#
loop_
_entity_poly.entity_id
_entity_poly.type
_entity_poly.pdbx_seq_one_letter_code
_entity_poly.pdbx_strand_id
1 'polypeptide(L)'
;MLNKKKFIESNIEMDLTVLNIALESLNENYQLLKEQNFENSKVTSNYLIQIREKANQIQEVSQVISNQMKCFEELFEKEVKTDGGS
;
A
#
# COMPACT_ATOMS: atom_id res chain seq x y z
N MET A 1 10.29 -23.61 -7.93
CA MET A 1 9.97 -22.17 -8.06
C MET A 1 8.53 -21.82 -7.71
N LEU A 2 7.54 -22.72 -7.92
CA LEU A 2 6.13 -22.49 -7.57
C LEU A 2 5.88 -21.92 -6.16
N ASN A 3 6.63 -22.39 -5.16
CA ASN A 3 6.51 -21.92 -3.77
C ASN A 3 6.98 -20.46 -3.59
N LYS A 4 7.96 -20.01 -4.38
CA LYS A 4 8.47 -18.62 -4.32
C LYS A 4 7.49 -17.64 -4.97
N LYS A 5 6.85 -18.06 -6.07
CA LYS A 5 5.79 -17.29 -6.74
C LYS A 5 4.58 -17.08 -5.82
N LYS A 6 4.05 -18.16 -5.26
CA LYS A 6 2.93 -18.13 -4.30
C LYS A 6 3.24 -17.31 -3.06
N PHE A 7 4.48 -17.36 -2.58
CA PHE A 7 4.93 -16.54 -1.46
C PHE A 7 4.87 -15.03 -1.77
N ILE A 8 5.33 -14.62 -2.96
CA ILE A 8 5.28 -13.21 -3.37
C ILE A 8 3.83 -12.75 -3.58
N GLU A 9 2.99 -13.56 -4.24
CA GLU A 9 1.55 -13.28 -4.40
C GLU A 9 0.86 -13.07 -3.05
N SER A 10 1.11 -13.98 -2.08
CA SER A 10 0.54 -13.86 -0.74
C SER A 10 1.01 -12.61 0.01
N ASN A 11 2.26 -12.17 -0.18
CA ASN A 11 2.75 -10.94 0.44
C ASN A 11 2.09 -9.71 -0.18
N ILE A 12 1.93 -9.67 -1.51
CA ILE A 12 1.25 -8.59 -2.21
C ILE A 12 -0.20 -8.47 -1.73
N GLU A 13 -0.92 -9.59 -1.59
CA GLU A 13 -2.30 -9.61 -1.08
C GLU A 13 -2.39 -9.07 0.36
N MET A 14 -1.44 -9.44 1.21
CA MET A 14 -1.36 -8.93 2.58
C MET A 14 -1.07 -7.43 2.59
N ASP A 15 -0.10 -6.96 1.81
CA ASP A 15 0.25 -5.55 1.72
C ASP A 15 -0.89 -4.70 1.14
N LEU A 16 -1.64 -5.22 0.16
CA LEU A 16 -2.86 -4.59 -0.37
C LEU A 16 -3.95 -4.45 0.70
N THR A 17 -4.07 -5.43 1.59
CA THR A 17 -5.00 -5.36 2.72
C THR A 17 -4.61 -4.23 3.68
N VAL A 18 -3.32 -4.10 4.00
CA VAL A 18 -2.79 -3.01 4.82
C VAL A 18 -3.02 -1.66 4.15
N LEU A 19 -2.79 -1.56 2.84
CA LEU A 19 -3.04 -0.36 2.05
C LEU A 19 -4.51 0.06 2.12
N ASN A 20 -5.44 -0.89 1.97
CA ASN A 20 -6.87 -0.59 2.02
C ASN A 20 -7.30 -0.05 3.39
N ILE A 21 -6.82 -0.67 4.49
CA ILE A 21 -7.08 -0.18 5.85
C ILE A 21 -6.55 1.25 6.05
N ALA A 22 -5.36 1.55 5.52
CA ALA A 22 -4.78 2.89 5.62
C ALA A 22 -5.60 3.94 4.83
N LEU A 23 -6.12 3.56 3.66
CA LEU A 23 -7.00 4.41 2.83
C LEU A 23 -8.35 4.68 3.51
N GLU A 24 -8.97 3.66 4.10
CA GLU A 24 -10.21 3.80 4.85
C GLU A 24 -10.03 4.76 6.03
N SER A 25 -8.97 4.56 6.82
CA SER A 25 -8.64 5.44 7.95
C SER A 25 -8.31 6.88 7.52
N LEU A 26 -7.64 7.06 6.37
CA LEU A 26 -7.40 8.38 5.79
C LEU A 26 -8.72 9.09 5.44
N ASN A 27 -9.64 8.36 4.81
CA ASN A 27 -10.95 8.89 4.43
C ASN A 27 -11.77 9.27 5.67
N GLU A 28 -11.79 8.42 6.71
CA GLU A 28 -12.45 8.73 7.99
C GLU A 28 -11.91 10.03 8.61
N ASN A 29 -10.59 10.16 8.72
CA ASN A 29 -9.97 11.37 9.28
C ASN A 29 -10.31 12.63 8.46
N TYR A 30 -10.40 12.50 7.14
CA TYR A 30 -10.79 13.60 6.27
C TYR A 30 -12.26 14.00 6.46
N GLN A 31 -13.18 13.03 6.58
CA GLN A 31 -14.59 13.33 6.85
C GLN A 31 -14.77 14.00 8.22
N LEU A 32 -14.10 13.49 9.26
CA LEU A 32 -14.14 14.08 10.59
C LEU A 32 -13.60 15.51 10.60
N LEU A 33 -12.49 15.77 9.89
CA LEU A 33 -11.96 17.12 9.72
C LEU A 33 -12.98 18.05 9.05
N LYS A 34 -13.67 17.57 8.01
CA LYS A 34 -14.69 18.31 7.29
C LYS A 34 -15.90 18.64 8.18
N GLU A 35 -16.34 17.69 9.00
CA GLU A 35 -17.46 17.87 9.95
C GLU A 35 -17.16 18.93 11.02
N GLN A 36 -15.89 19.10 11.41
CA GLN A 36 -15.48 20.09 12.40
C GLN A 36 -15.51 21.54 11.88
N ASN A 37 -15.74 21.77 10.57
CA ASN A 37 -15.75 23.10 9.93
C ASN A 37 -14.56 24.01 10.30
N PHE A 38 -13.43 23.41 10.72
CA PHE A 38 -12.23 24.12 11.20
C PHE A 38 -12.45 25.02 12.42
N GLU A 39 -13.55 24.88 13.15
CA GLU A 39 -13.93 25.78 14.25
C GLU A 39 -12.99 25.62 15.46
N ASN A 40 -12.43 24.42 15.66
CA ASN A 40 -11.47 24.14 16.72
C ASN A 40 -10.07 23.90 16.13
N SER A 41 -9.17 24.86 16.30
CA SER A 41 -7.82 24.84 15.73
C SER A 41 -6.96 23.67 16.23
N LYS A 42 -7.13 23.25 17.49
CA LYS A 42 -6.39 22.12 18.07
C LYS A 42 -6.87 20.79 17.48
N VAL A 43 -8.19 20.60 17.39
CA VAL A 43 -8.79 19.39 16.81
C VAL A 43 -8.46 19.29 15.32
N THR A 44 -8.58 20.41 14.60
CA THR A 44 -8.16 20.55 13.20
C THR A 44 -6.70 20.14 13.00
N SER A 45 -5.79 20.68 13.81
CA SER A 45 -4.37 20.35 13.71
C SER A 45 -4.09 18.87 13.95
N ASN A 46 -4.80 18.23 14.90
CA ASN A 46 -4.65 16.81 15.16
C ASN A 46 -5.07 15.96 13.96
N TYR A 47 -6.22 16.25 13.34
CA TYR A 47 -6.66 15.52 12.16
C TYR A 47 -5.73 15.72 10.96
N LEU A 48 -5.21 16.93 10.76
CA LEU A 48 -4.22 17.19 9.70
C LEU A 48 -2.93 16.38 9.90
N ILE A 49 -2.47 16.21 11.16
CA ILE A 49 -1.32 15.36 11.48
C ILE A 49 -1.64 13.90 11.14
N GLN A 50 -2.79 13.38 11.57
CA GLN A 50 -3.20 12.00 11.30
C GLN A 50 -3.38 11.73 9.80
N ILE A 51 -3.96 12.66 9.05
CA ILE A 51 -4.08 12.59 7.58
C ILE A 51 -2.70 12.48 6.94
N ARG A 52 -1.74 13.30 7.38
CA ARG A 52 -0.36 13.25 6.87
C ARG A 52 0.32 11.93 7.18
N GLU A 53 0.20 11.44 8.41
CA GLU A 53 0.76 10.15 8.81
C GLU A 53 0.19 9.00 7.97
N LYS A 54 -1.13 9.00 7.74
CA LYS A 54 -1.79 7.98 6.90
C LYS A 54 -1.37 8.07 5.44
N ALA A 55 -1.24 9.27 4.88
CA ALA A 55 -0.73 9.47 3.53
C ALA A 55 0.71 8.91 3.37
N ASN A 56 1.58 9.13 4.36
CA ASN A 56 2.93 8.56 4.36
C ASN A 56 2.89 7.02 4.43
N GLN A 57 2.07 6.43 5.30
CA GLN A 57 1.90 4.97 5.38
C GLN A 57 1.45 4.38 4.04
N ILE A 58 0.48 5.02 3.38
CA ILE A 58 0.00 4.63 2.04
C ILE A 58 1.15 4.67 1.02
N GLN A 59 1.96 5.72 1.03
CA GLN A 59 3.09 5.85 0.12
C GLN A 59 4.14 4.74 0.34
N GLU A 60 4.48 4.45 1.60
CA GLU A 60 5.45 3.41 1.95
C GLU A 60 4.98 2.02 1.51
N VAL A 61 3.73 1.65 1.83
CA VAL A 61 3.16 0.34 1.46
C VAL A 61 3.04 0.22 -0.06
N SER A 62 2.62 1.29 -0.75
CA SER A 62 2.56 1.30 -2.23
C SER A 62 3.93 1.06 -2.85
N GLN A 63 5.00 1.59 -2.26
CA GLN A 63 6.37 1.37 -2.72
C GLN A 63 6.81 -0.09 -2.52
N VAL A 64 6.45 -0.70 -1.39
CA VAL A 64 6.74 -2.11 -1.09
C VAL A 64 6.05 -3.01 -2.13
N ILE A 65 4.75 -2.80 -2.37
CA ILE A 65 3.99 -3.55 -3.39
C ILE A 65 4.62 -3.39 -4.77
N SER A 66 5.00 -2.17 -5.16
CA SER A 66 5.65 -1.91 -6.45
C SER A 66 6.96 -2.69 -6.59
N ASN A 67 7.77 -2.74 -5.54
CA ASN A 67 9.02 -3.50 -5.54
C ASN A 67 8.77 -5.02 -5.62
N GLN A 68 7.78 -5.54 -4.89
CA GLN A 68 7.40 -6.95 -4.95
C GLN A 68 6.88 -7.34 -6.34
N MET A 69 6.09 -6.49 -6.99
CA MET A 69 5.62 -6.69 -8.35
C MET A 69 6.78 -6.76 -9.35
N LYS A 70 7.76 -5.86 -9.26
CA LYS A 70 8.97 -5.93 -10.10
C LYS A 70 9.74 -7.24 -9.88
N CYS A 71 9.90 -7.67 -8.63
CA CYS A 71 10.53 -8.96 -8.33
C CYS A 71 9.74 -10.13 -8.93
N PHE A 72 8.42 -10.05 -8.94
CA PHE A 72 7.54 -11.05 -9.55
C PHE A 72 7.71 -11.11 -11.08
N GLU A 73 7.72 -9.95 -11.74
CA GLU A 73 7.95 -9.82 -13.19
C GLU A 73 9.32 -10.38 -13.62
N GLU A 74 10.38 -10.04 -12.89
CA GLU A 74 11.74 -10.56 -13.17
C GLU A 74 11.84 -12.08 -13.04
N LEU A 75 11.12 -12.67 -12.08
CA LEU A 75 11.06 -14.13 -11.93
C LEU A 75 10.35 -14.77 -13.13
N PHE A 76 9.27 -14.15 -13.61
CA PHE A 76 8.52 -14.62 -14.76
C PHE A 76 9.34 -14.53 -16.07
N GLU A 77 10.02 -13.40 -16.31
CA GLU A 77 10.86 -13.25 -17.50
C GLU A 77 12.01 -14.25 -17.57
N LYS A 78 12.60 -14.61 -16.42
CA LYS A 78 13.66 -15.62 -16.35
C LYS A 78 13.13 -17.01 -16.69
N GLU A 79 11.94 -17.36 -16.22
CA GLU A 79 11.29 -18.65 -16.54
C GLU A 79 11.02 -18.81 -18.05
N VAL A 80 10.47 -17.77 -18.69
CA VAL A 80 10.17 -17.79 -20.14
C VAL A 80 11.44 -17.98 -20.99
N LYS A 81 12.57 -17.40 -20.57
CA LYS A 81 13.86 -17.53 -21.28
C LYS A 81 14.52 -18.90 -21.09
N THR A 82 14.22 -19.60 -20.00
CA THR A 82 14.77 -20.94 -19.72
C THR A 82 13.98 -22.09 -20.35
N ASP A 83 12.67 -21.97 -20.53
CA ASP A 83 11.84 -23.02 -21.15
C ASP A 83 11.77 -22.97 -22.69
N GLY A 84 12.21 -21.86 -23.31
CA GLY A 84 12.27 -21.72 -24.77
C GLY A 84 13.59 -22.15 -25.42
N GLY A 85 14.55 -22.63 -24.64
CA GLY A 85 15.88 -23.07 -25.11
C GLY A 85 16.11 -24.55 -24.82
N SER A 86 15.51 -25.42 -25.63
CA SER A 86 15.83 -26.85 -25.74
C SER A 86 15.84 -27.25 -27.19
#